data_AF-A0A9Q4BNM6-F1
#
_entry.id   AF-A0A9Q4BNM6-F1
#
_cell.length_a   1.000
_cell.length_b   1.000
_cell.length_c   1.000
_cell.angle_alpha   90.00
_cell.angle_beta   90.00
_cell.angle_gamma   90.00
#
_symmetry.space_group_name_H-M   'P 1'
#
loop_
_entity.id
_entity.type
_entity.pdbx_description
1 polymer ?
#
loop_
_entity_poly.entity_id
_entity_poly.type
_entity_poly.pdbx_seq_one_letter_code
_entity_poly.pdbx_strand_id
1 'polypeptide(L)' 'MEPTVTTGDWFLTLFITAIPLIGLIMLFVWAFGGGANENKSNWAKAMLLWILIGIVLSAVVVGVFFAKYYRRFAAGF' A
#
# COMPACT_ATOMS: atom_id res chain seq x y z
N MET A 1 21.68 -17.68 5.57
CA MET A 1 21.48 -16.42 4.82
C MET A 1 20.54 -16.74 3.68
N GLU A 2 19.42 -16.03 3.59
CA GLU A 2 18.51 -16.16 2.45
C GLU A 2 19.25 -15.82 1.14
N PRO A 3 18.95 -16.50 0.02
CA PRO A 3 19.53 -16.16 -1.27
C PRO A 3 19.20 -14.71 -1.65
N THR A 4 20.11 -14.05 -2.34
CA THR A 4 19.88 -12.68 -2.83
C THR A 4 18.72 -12.67 -3.81
N VAL A 5 17.75 -11.79 -3.60
CA VAL A 5 16.65 -11.56 -4.56
C VAL A 5 17.25 -10.95 -5.82
N THR A 6 17.13 -11.65 -6.96
CA THR A 6 17.76 -11.21 -8.20
C THR A 6 17.02 -10.03 -8.82
N THR A 7 17.63 -9.35 -9.79
CA THR A 7 16.95 -8.29 -10.57
C THR A 7 15.71 -8.81 -11.28
N GLY A 8 15.74 -10.05 -11.81
CA GLY A 8 14.59 -10.68 -12.45
C GLY A 8 13.45 -10.95 -11.47
N ASP A 9 13.78 -11.37 -10.24
CA ASP A 9 12.79 -11.56 -9.18
C ASP A 9 12.14 -10.22 -8.79
N TRP A 10 12.94 -9.15 -8.66
CA TRP A 10 12.42 -7.81 -8.38
C TRP A 10 11.56 -7.29 -9.52
N PHE A 11 11.97 -7.48 -10.77
CA PHE A 11 11.17 -7.12 -11.94
C PHE A 11 9.79 -7.79 -11.90
N LEU A 12 9.73 -9.11 -11.68
CA LEU A 12 8.46 -9.83 -11.59
C LEU A 12 7.63 -9.39 -10.37
N THR A 13 8.30 -9.16 -9.23
CA THR A 13 7.64 -8.68 -8.00
C THR A 13 6.96 -7.33 -8.26
N LEU A 14 7.68 -6.38 -8.86
CA LEU A 14 7.16 -5.06 -9.20
C LEU A 14 6.04 -5.13 -10.25
N PHE A 15 6.20 -5.99 -11.27
CA PHE A 15 5.18 -6.21 -12.29
C PHE A 15 3.87 -6.73 -11.69
N ILE A 16 3.93 -7.72 -10.80
CA ILE A 16 2.75 -8.24 -10.08
C ILE A 16 2.11 -7.15 -9.23
N THR A 17 2.90 -6.34 -8.52
CA THR A 17 2.35 -5.26 -7.68
C THR A 17 1.73 -4.11 -8.45
N ALA A 18 2.07 -3.94 -9.74
CA ALA A 18 1.45 -2.91 -10.59
C ALA A 18 -0.04 -3.21 -10.90
N ILE A 19 -0.46 -4.47 -10.74
CA ILE A 19 -1.87 -4.86 -10.88
C ILE A 19 -2.57 -4.56 -9.53
N PRO A 20 -3.58 -3.69 -9.44
CA PRO A 20 -4.05 -3.17 -8.15
C PRO A 20 -4.51 -4.24 -7.15
N LEU A 21 -5.49 -5.07 -7.52
CA LEU A 21 -6.08 -6.05 -6.62
C LEU A 21 -5.13 -7.23 -6.38
N ILE A 22 -4.52 -7.75 -7.45
CA ILE A 22 -3.56 -8.87 -7.36
C ILE A 22 -2.33 -8.45 -6.56
N GLY A 23 -1.79 -7.27 -6.85
CA GLY A 23 -0.65 -6.68 -6.17
C GLY A 23 -0.90 -6.52 -4.68
N LEU A 24 -2.06 -5.98 -4.29
CA LEU A 24 -2.42 -5.84 -2.87
C LEU A 24 -2.48 -7.20 -2.18
N ILE A 25 -3.14 -8.20 -2.78
CA ILE A 25 -3.20 -9.57 -2.23
C ILE A 25 -1.79 -10.16 -2.07
N MET A 26 -0.95 -10.01 -3.09
CA MET A 26 0.41 -10.57 -3.09
C MET A 26 1.30 -9.91 -2.03
N LEU A 27 1.10 -8.62 -1.71
CA LEU A 27 1.77 -7.99 -0.58
C LEU A 27 1.45 -8.70 0.75
N PHE A 28 0.20 -9.09 1.00
CA PHE A 28 -0.14 -9.88 2.20
C PHE A 28 0.46 -11.28 2.17
N VAL A 29 0.41 -11.95 1.01
CA VAL A 29 1.01 -13.28 0.84
C VAL A 29 2.51 -13.25 1.11
N TRP A 30 3.24 -12.27 0.58
CA TRP A 30 4.68 -12.15 0.83
C TRP A 30 5.03 -11.65 2.24
N ALA A 31 4.21 -10.77 2.82
CA ALA A 31 4.44 -10.24 4.16
C ALA A 31 4.23 -11.31 5.26
N PHE A 32 3.25 -12.20 5.08
CA PHE A 32 2.77 -13.08 6.17
C PHE A 32 2.69 -14.57 5.81
N GLY A 33 2.86 -14.95 4.53
CA GLY A 33 2.67 -16.34 4.08
C GLY A 33 3.83 -17.30 4.35
N GLY A 34 4.94 -16.85 4.95
CA GLY A 34 6.05 -17.70 5.41
C GLY A 34 6.94 -18.35 4.34
N GLY A 35 6.53 -18.35 3.07
CA GLY A 35 7.29 -18.96 1.96
C GLY A 35 8.11 -17.99 1.09
N ALA A 36 8.10 -16.69 1.41
CA ALA A 36 8.83 -15.68 0.66
C ALA A 36 10.21 -15.42 1.28
N ASN A 37 11.19 -15.10 0.43
CA ASN A 37 12.49 -14.60 0.86
C ASN A 37 12.37 -13.45 1.86
N GLU A 38 13.19 -13.44 2.91
CA GLU A 38 13.08 -12.49 4.01
C GLU A 38 13.14 -11.02 3.55
N ASN A 39 14.02 -10.69 2.58
CA ASN A 39 14.12 -9.33 2.05
C ASN A 39 12.84 -8.91 1.31
N LYS A 40 12.22 -9.83 0.57
CA LYS A 40 10.94 -9.59 -0.12
C LYS A 40 9.79 -9.47 0.87
N SER A 41 9.78 -10.30 1.92
CA SER A 41 8.78 -10.23 2.99
C SER A 41 8.84 -8.90 3.75
N ASN A 42 10.03 -8.45 4.11
CA ASN A 42 10.22 -7.17 4.81
C ASN A 42 9.86 -5.97 3.92
N TRP A 43 10.19 -6.01 2.62
CA TRP A 43 9.72 -5.02 1.65
C TRP A 43 8.18 -4.99 1.56
N ALA A 44 7.53 -6.15 1.51
CA ALA A 44 6.07 -6.22 1.43
C ALA A 44 5.40 -5.64 2.68
N LYS A 45 5.94 -5.92 3.89
CA LYS A 45 5.49 -5.30 5.15
C LYS A 45 5.63 -3.78 5.11
N ALA A 46 6.77 -3.26 4.63
CA ALA A 46 7.00 -1.83 4.48
C ALA A 46 6.00 -1.18 3.50
N MET A 47 5.70 -1.85 2.39
CA MET A 47 4.72 -1.36 1.42
C MET A 47 3.31 -1.28 2.01
N LEU A 48 2.90 -2.28 2.80
CA LEU A 48 1.63 -2.25 3.52
C LEU A 48 1.55 -1.09 4.52
N LEU A 49 2.65 -0.76 5.22
CA LEU A 49 2.73 0.41 6.09
C LEU A 49 2.59 1.72 5.30
N TRP A 50 3.24 1.84 4.13
CA TRP A 50 3.07 3.01 3.25
C TRP A 50 1.64 3.16 2.74
N ILE A 51 0.98 2.05 2.38
CA ILE A 51 -0.44 2.04 2.01
C ILE A 51 -1.30 2.54 3.18
N LEU A 52 -1.06 2.05 4.39
CA LEU A 52 -1.78 2.49 5.59
C LEU A 52 -1.59 3.99 5.85
N ILE A 53 -0.36 4.49 5.75
CA ILE A 53 -0.06 5.93 5.86
C ILE A 53 -0.84 6.71 4.79
N GLY A 54 -0.82 6.24 3.54
CA GLY A 54 -1.56 6.85 2.44
C GLY A 54 -3.07 6.93 2.70
N ILE A 55 -3.66 5.88 3.27
CA ILE A 55 -5.09 5.86 3.65
C ILE A 55 -5.37 6.91 4.73
N VAL A 56 -4.56 6.96 5.78
CA VAL A 56 -4.74 7.93 6.88
C VAL A 56 -4.62 9.37 6.38
N LEU A 57 -3.58 9.66 5.59
CA LEU A 57 -3.38 11.00 5.01
C LEU A 57 -4.54 11.38 4.09
N SER A 58 -4.98 10.46 3.23
CA SER A 58 -6.14 10.66 2.35
C SER A 58 -7.42 10.95 3.15
N ALA A 59 -7.67 10.20 4.22
CA ALA A 59 -8.83 10.40 5.08
C ALA A 59 -8.82 11.78 5.76
N VAL A 60 -7.66 12.23 6.26
CA VAL A 60 -7.50 13.57 6.85
C VAL A 60 -7.78 14.65 5.81
N VAL A 61 -7.18 14.54 4.62
CA VAL A 61 -7.38 15.49 3.53
C VAL A 61 -8.85 15.58 3.14
N VAL A 62 -9.48 14.44 2.83
CA VAL A 62 -10.90 14.36 2.47
C VAL A 62 -11.78 14.90 3.60
N GLY A 63 -11.51 14.57 4.85
CA GLY A 63 -12.28 15.04 6.01
C GLY A 63 -12.23 16.57 6.17
N VAL A 64 -11.04 17.18 6.04
CA VAL A 64 -10.88 18.64 6.10
C VAL A 64 -11.61 19.35 4.96
N PHE A 65 -11.45 18.84 3.73
CA PHE A 65 -12.14 19.37 2.57
C PHE A 65 -13.65 19.21 2.71
N PHE A 66 -14.14 18.01 3.05
CA PHE A 66 -15.54 17.72 3.29
C PHE A 66 -16.13 18.68 4.33
N ALA A 67 -15.49 18.84 5.50
CA ALA A 67 -15.96 19.75 6.54
C ALA A 67 -15.99 21.22 6.09
N LYS A 68 -15.06 21.64 5.21
CA LYS A 68 -15.06 23.00 4.62
C LYS A 68 -16.20 23.18 3.62
N TYR A 69 -16.39 22.25 2.70
CA TYR A 69 -17.46 22.33 1.69
C TYR A 69 -18.85 22.14 2.31
N TYR A 70 -18.99 21.22 3.25
CA TYR A 70 -20.22 21.02 4.03
C TYR A 70 -20.62 22.29 4.79
N ARG A 71 -19.69 22.96 5.48
CA ARG A 71 -19.98 24.24 6.16
C ARG A 71 -20.43 25.32 5.19
N ARG A 72 -19.86 25.39 3.98
CA ARG A 72 -20.27 26.35 2.94
C ARG A 72 -21.64 26.03 2.37
N PHE A 73 -21.97 24.74 2.22
CA PHE A 73 -23.30 24.29 1.79
C PHE A 73 -24.37 24.52 2.86
N ALA A 74 -24.02 24.38 4.15
CA ALA A 74 -24.94 24.57 5.27
C ALA A 74 -25.13 26.04 5.70
N ALA A 75 -24.37 26.98 5.12
CA ALA A 75 -24.33 28.39 5.51
C ALA A 75 -24.97 29.36 4.49
N GLY A 76 -25.80 28.87 3.55
CA GLY A 76 -26.54 29.74 2.62
C GLY A 76 -26.24 29.45 1.15
N PHE A 77 -26.74 28.38 0.53
CA PHE A 77 -28.01 27.69 0.75
C PHE A 77 -28.42 27.42 2.20
#